data_AF-A0A9W3B8Q7-F1
#
_entry.id   AF-A0A9W3B8Q7-F1
#
_cell.length_a   1.000
_cell.length_b   1.000
_cell.length_c   1.000
_cell.angle_alpha   90.00
_cell.angle_beta   90.00
_cell.angle_gamma   90.00
#
_symmetry.space_group_name_H-M   'P 1'
#
loop_
_entity.id
_entity.type
_entity.pdbx_description
1 polymer ?
#
loop_
_entity_poly.entity_id
_entity_poly.type
_entity_poly.pdbx_seq_one_letter_code
_entity_poly.pdbx_strand_id
1 'polypeptide(L)'
;MAALRALEPSWRCYSHINRNSRGYNCLVYAVEASADIPDVSDKLLGQVIKPDQQCQQFFGNDSFFCRVCINGQCVSDPYAPQIDENCAFGDRPSYSCSLFINDFMGNCYSTLGYRACCDTCNNVSRPVKGCEYGDRIIDCTKDHCLNSQVDCCGMCSYGTPFTPTYSTRRSTRLATTVNPLVLFTSIKDCKPGGQDLRPELCTNFSVCLIQPTQCCHYCSSYYTSETTSTTTTRPLIPSTSPKTKCVLGEPDLSPQLCTSRSICQTQPLMCCKYCSSRDNSASHLSLYTIWIYCFCIAFILYIKTNVY
;
A
#
# COMPACT_ATOMS: atom_id res chain seq x y z
N MET A 1 49.60 8.43 -0.46
CA MET A 1 49.72 8.53 1.02
C MET A 1 48.80 9.63 1.51
N ALA A 2 47.54 9.29 1.81
CA ALA A 2 46.58 10.18 2.47
C ALA A 2 46.01 9.38 3.65
N ALA A 3 46.24 9.89 4.86
CA ALA A 3 45.86 9.25 6.10
C ALA A 3 44.36 9.44 6.35
N LEU A 4 43.61 8.34 6.35
CA LEU A 4 42.25 8.27 6.88
C LEU A 4 42.31 8.39 8.41
N ARG A 5 41.88 9.55 8.93
CA ARG A 5 41.58 9.71 10.36
C ARG A 5 40.27 9.00 10.66
N ALA A 6 40.35 7.86 11.32
CA ALA A 6 39.21 7.21 11.95
C ALA A 6 38.70 8.09 13.09
N LEU A 7 37.45 8.55 12.98
CA LEU A 7 36.69 9.08 14.11
C LEU A 7 36.10 7.86 14.83
N GLU A 8 36.68 7.48 15.96
CA GLU A 8 36.07 6.51 16.87
C GLU A 8 34.91 7.19 17.62
N PRO A 9 33.66 6.70 17.52
CA PRO A 9 32.65 7.07 18.48
C PRO A 9 32.88 6.27 19.77
N SER A 10 33.47 6.95 20.76
CA SER A 10 33.65 6.47 22.13
C SER A 10 32.28 6.27 22.83
N TRP A 11 31.59 5.18 22.52
CA TRP A 11 30.54 4.63 23.36
C TRP A 11 31.14 3.58 24.30
N ARG A 12 31.97 4.03 25.25
CA ARG A 12 32.27 3.18 26.42
C ARG A 12 31.05 3.21 27.33
N CYS A 13 30.23 2.17 27.26
CA CYS A 13 29.32 1.86 28.36
C CYS A 13 30.19 1.52 29.59
N TYR A 14 30.43 2.50 30.46
CA TYR A 14 30.97 2.27 31.80
C TYR A 14 29.92 1.51 32.61
N SER A 15 29.92 0.19 32.53
CA SER A 15 29.14 -0.67 33.41
C SER A 15 29.87 -0.79 34.75
N HIS A 16 29.73 0.21 35.61
CA HIS A 16 29.85 -0.04 37.04
C HIS A 16 28.65 -0.91 37.46
N ILE A 17 28.84 -2.23 37.35
CA ILE A 17 27.85 -3.24 37.74
C ILE A 17 27.70 -3.19 39.25
N ASN A 18 26.83 -2.31 39.74
CA ASN A 18 26.35 -2.36 41.11
C ASN A 18 25.21 -3.39 41.15
N ARG A 19 25.55 -4.66 41.45
CA ARG A 19 24.58 -5.75 41.61
C ARG A 19 23.74 -5.50 42.86
N ASN A 20 22.53 -5.02 42.69
CA ASN A 20 21.46 -5.31 43.64
C ASN A 20 20.95 -6.74 43.42
N SER A 21 20.35 -7.36 44.44
CA SER A 21 19.87 -8.75 44.46
C SER A 21 18.84 -9.11 43.37
N ARG A 22 18.46 -8.15 42.52
CA ARG A 22 17.47 -8.29 41.45
C ARG A 22 18.05 -8.22 40.04
N GLY A 23 19.31 -7.85 39.83
CA GLY A 23 20.00 -8.03 38.54
C GLY A 23 19.58 -7.15 37.34
N TYR A 24 18.64 -6.20 37.48
CA TYR A 24 18.09 -5.41 36.35
C TYR A 24 18.39 -3.90 36.37
N ASN A 25 19.51 -3.44 36.95
CA ASN A 25 19.79 -1.99 37.07
C ASN A 25 20.03 -1.25 35.75
N CYS A 26 20.40 -1.93 34.67
CA CYS A 26 20.76 -1.29 33.39
C CYS A 26 19.58 -1.04 32.44
N LEU A 27 18.36 -1.49 32.76
CA LEU A 27 17.17 -1.31 31.93
C LEU A 27 16.14 -0.33 32.53
N VAL A 28 16.51 0.39 33.60
CA VAL A 28 15.60 1.26 34.35
C VAL A 28 15.34 2.59 33.64
N TYR A 29 16.32 3.10 32.91
CA TYR A 29 16.21 4.38 32.22
C TYR A 29 15.86 4.17 30.75
N ALA A 30 14.79 4.83 30.30
CA ALA A 30 14.49 4.93 28.90
C ALA A 30 15.61 5.71 28.20
N VAL A 31 16.17 5.12 27.14
CA VAL A 31 17.15 5.80 26.29
C VAL A 31 16.37 6.63 25.28
N GLU A 32 16.75 7.90 25.10
CA GLU A 32 16.19 8.72 24.03
C GLU A 32 16.51 8.08 22.67
N ALA A 33 15.49 7.89 21.83
CA ALA A 33 15.67 7.28 20.52
C ALA A 33 16.63 8.16 19.69
N SER A 34 17.69 7.55 19.17
CA SER A 34 18.60 8.24 18.25
C SER A 34 17.84 8.61 16.97
N ALA A 35 18.05 9.84 16.48
CA ALA A 35 17.48 10.30 15.22
C ALA A 35 17.95 9.48 14.00
N ASP A 36 19.04 8.71 14.16
CA ASP A 36 19.60 7.87 13.10
C ASP A 36 18.96 6.48 13.03
N ILE A 37 18.17 6.07 14.04
CA ILE A 37 17.50 4.77 14.05
C ILE A 37 16.08 4.98 13.52
N PRO A 38 15.72 4.42 12.36
CA PRO A 38 14.39 4.55 11.82
C PRO A 38 13.38 3.84 12.73
N ASP A 39 12.28 4.52 13.05
CA ASP A 39 11.14 3.88 13.70
C ASP A 39 10.48 2.89 12.73
N VAL A 40 10.44 1.63 13.15
CA VAL A 40 9.84 0.51 12.43
C VAL A 40 8.75 -0.17 13.26
N SER A 41 8.33 0.43 14.37
CA SER A 41 7.36 -0.15 15.30
C SER A 41 5.97 -0.38 14.68
N ASP A 42 5.63 0.37 13.62
CA ASP A 42 4.37 0.30 12.90
C ASP A 42 4.41 -0.57 11.62
N LYS A 43 5.58 -1.11 11.25
CA LYS A 43 5.78 -1.84 9.99
C LYS A 43 6.01 -3.32 10.22
N LEU A 44 5.35 -4.14 9.42
CA LEU A 44 5.66 -5.56 9.33
C LEU A 44 6.99 -5.74 8.59
N LEU A 45 7.80 -6.72 8.99
CA LEU A 45 9.13 -6.96 8.39
C LEU A 45 9.07 -7.11 6.86
N GLY A 46 8.02 -7.77 6.33
CA GLY A 46 7.80 -7.93 4.89
C GLY A 46 7.47 -6.64 4.13
N GLN A 47 7.08 -5.56 4.82
CA GLN A 47 6.90 -4.23 4.23
C GLN A 47 8.22 -3.46 4.16
N VAL A 48 9.17 -3.77 5.05
CA VAL A 48 10.48 -3.10 5.13
C VAL A 48 11.50 -3.82 4.23
N ILE A 49 11.48 -5.15 4.23
CA ILE A 49 12.43 -5.99 3.50
C ILE A 49 11.71 -6.70 2.37
N LYS A 50 12.02 -6.33 1.13
CA LYS A 50 11.42 -6.96 -0.06
C LYS A 50 11.80 -8.45 -0.15
N PRO A 51 10.99 -9.30 -0.81
CA PRO A 51 11.29 -10.73 -0.94
C PRO A 51 12.71 -11.03 -1.45
N ASP A 52 13.19 -10.28 -2.46
CA ASP A 52 14.55 -10.44 -2.97
C ASP A 52 15.62 -10.14 -1.91
N GLN A 53 15.44 -9.08 -1.12
CA GLN A 53 16.36 -8.73 -0.04
C GLN A 53 16.36 -9.77 1.07
N GLN A 54 15.20 -10.39 1.37
CA GLN A 54 15.14 -11.51 2.30
C GLN A 54 15.94 -12.70 1.75
N CYS A 55 15.76 -13.07 0.48
CA CYS A 55 16.55 -14.11 -0.16
C CYS A 55 18.06 -13.80 -0.12
N GLN A 56 18.46 -12.56 -0.34
CA GLN A 56 19.85 -12.13 -0.28
C GLN A 56 20.45 -12.27 1.13
N GLN A 57 19.68 -11.97 2.17
CA GLN A 57 20.10 -12.14 3.57
C GLN A 57 20.33 -13.60 3.94
N PHE A 58 19.52 -14.53 3.41
CA PHE A 58 19.64 -15.96 3.72
C PHE A 58 20.66 -16.70 2.85
N PHE A 59 20.74 -16.37 1.56
CA PHE A 59 21.45 -17.17 0.56
C PHE A 59 22.58 -16.41 -0.15
N GLY A 60 22.82 -15.14 0.22
CA GLY A 60 23.87 -14.28 -0.34
C GLY A 60 23.38 -13.33 -1.43
N ASN A 61 24.17 -12.30 -1.73
CA ASN A 61 23.78 -11.16 -2.57
C ASN A 61 23.28 -11.51 -3.98
N ASP A 62 23.70 -12.65 -4.53
CA ASP A 62 23.30 -13.10 -5.87
C ASP A 62 21.95 -13.84 -5.88
N SER A 63 21.33 -14.03 -4.72
CA SER A 63 20.04 -14.70 -4.58
C SER A 63 18.88 -13.75 -4.82
N PHE A 64 17.78 -14.26 -5.37
CA PHE A 64 16.56 -13.50 -5.64
C PHE A 64 15.33 -14.35 -5.31
N PHE A 65 14.21 -13.69 -5.05
CA PHE A 65 12.95 -14.36 -4.79
C PHE A 65 12.40 -14.95 -6.07
N CYS A 66 12.09 -16.24 -6.00
CA CYS A 66 11.64 -16.97 -7.16
C CYS A 66 10.18 -16.71 -7.51
N ARG A 67 9.94 -15.76 -8.41
CA ARG A 67 8.59 -15.51 -8.92
C ARG A 67 8.17 -16.50 -9.99
N VAL A 68 9.12 -16.94 -10.83
CA VAL A 68 8.87 -17.86 -11.94
C VAL A 68 9.91 -18.97 -11.94
N CYS A 69 9.42 -20.20 -12.06
CA CYS A 69 10.25 -21.39 -12.21
C CYS A 69 10.12 -21.89 -13.65
N ILE A 70 11.22 -21.92 -14.41
CA ILE A 70 11.28 -22.46 -15.77
C ILE A 70 12.17 -23.69 -15.73
N ASN A 71 11.61 -24.85 -16.08
CA ASN A 71 12.31 -26.15 -16.06
C ASN A 71 12.95 -26.50 -14.70
N GLY A 72 12.31 -26.15 -13.59
CA GLY A 72 12.83 -26.41 -12.25
C GLY A 72 13.92 -25.44 -11.79
N GLN A 73 14.31 -24.47 -12.62
CA GLN A 73 15.25 -23.43 -12.25
C GLN A 73 14.53 -22.11 -12.02
N CYS A 74 14.95 -21.44 -10.96
CA CYS A 74 14.50 -20.09 -10.70
C CYS A 74 15.18 -19.12 -11.64
N VAL A 75 14.41 -18.32 -12.36
CA VAL A 75 14.95 -17.34 -13.31
C VAL A 75 14.32 -15.97 -13.08
N SER A 76 15.16 -14.94 -13.00
CA SER A 76 14.74 -13.56 -13.05
C SER A 76 14.43 -13.22 -14.50
N ASP A 77 13.16 -13.38 -14.89
CA ASP A 77 12.70 -13.06 -16.23
C ASP A 77 12.03 -11.67 -16.20
N PRO A 78 12.57 -10.64 -16.88
CA PRO A 78 11.89 -9.33 -16.99
C PRO A 78 10.56 -9.42 -17.74
N TYR A 79 10.30 -10.52 -18.45
CA TYR A 79 9.04 -10.85 -19.10
C TYR A 79 8.15 -11.78 -18.27
N ALA A 80 8.52 -12.08 -17.01
CA ALA A 80 7.65 -12.80 -16.09
C ALA A 80 6.27 -12.12 -16.05
N PRO A 81 5.17 -12.88 -16.18
CA PRO A 81 3.84 -12.30 -16.06
C PRO A 81 3.74 -11.51 -14.76
N GLN A 82 3.08 -10.36 -14.81
CA GLN A 82 2.63 -9.66 -13.61
C GLN A 82 1.53 -10.54 -13.00
N ILE A 83 1.95 -11.49 -12.17
CA ILE A 83 1.06 -12.36 -11.42
C ILE A 83 0.35 -11.47 -10.41
N ASP A 84 -0.98 -11.50 -10.41
CA ASP A 84 -1.74 -10.90 -9.31
C ASP A 84 -1.31 -11.60 -8.02
N GLU A 85 -0.74 -10.85 -7.07
CA GLU A 85 -0.26 -11.38 -5.79
C GLU A 85 -1.37 -12.13 -5.03
N ASN A 86 -2.64 -11.79 -5.30
CA ASN A 86 -3.80 -12.45 -4.72
C ASN A 86 -4.14 -13.79 -5.40
N CYS A 87 -3.55 -14.07 -6.56
CA CYS A 87 -3.80 -15.25 -7.38
C CYS A 87 -2.53 -16.04 -7.72
N ALA A 88 -1.47 -15.91 -6.92
CA ALA A 88 -0.18 -16.54 -7.26
C ALA A 88 -0.22 -18.07 -7.40
N PHE A 89 -1.20 -18.73 -6.77
CA PHE A 89 -1.35 -20.18 -6.77
C PHE A 89 -2.57 -20.67 -7.56
N GLY A 90 -3.29 -19.76 -8.22
CA GLY A 90 -4.51 -20.09 -8.93
C GLY A 90 -5.68 -20.52 -8.05
N ASP A 91 -6.55 -21.36 -8.61
CA ASP A 91 -7.76 -21.85 -7.94
C ASP A 91 -7.47 -22.81 -6.78
N ARG A 92 -8.26 -22.72 -5.70
CA ARG A 92 -8.14 -23.61 -4.55
C ARG A 92 -8.66 -25.02 -4.90
N PRO A 93 -7.87 -26.09 -4.71
CA PRO A 93 -8.21 -27.43 -5.21
C PRO A 93 -9.43 -28.08 -4.55
N SER A 94 -9.81 -27.63 -3.35
CA SER A 94 -10.99 -28.12 -2.62
C SER A 94 -12.30 -27.48 -3.07
N TYR A 95 -12.27 -26.54 -4.01
CA TYR A 95 -13.42 -25.72 -4.39
C TYR A 95 -13.74 -25.95 -5.88
N SER A 96 -15.00 -26.24 -6.21
CA SER A 96 -15.42 -26.40 -7.60
C SER A 96 -15.66 -25.03 -8.24
N CYS A 97 -14.57 -24.34 -8.57
CA CYS A 97 -14.61 -22.97 -9.07
C CYS A 97 -15.39 -22.85 -10.38
N SER A 98 -15.29 -23.83 -11.27
CA SER A 98 -16.09 -23.83 -12.51
C SER A 98 -17.59 -23.85 -12.24
N LEU A 99 -18.08 -24.71 -11.34
CA LEU A 99 -19.51 -24.75 -11.00
C LEU A 99 -19.94 -23.47 -10.29
N PHE A 100 -19.14 -22.99 -9.33
CA PHE A 100 -19.45 -21.79 -8.55
C PHE A 100 -19.51 -20.50 -9.38
N ILE A 101 -18.61 -20.35 -10.36
CA ILE A 101 -18.60 -19.19 -11.26
C ILE A 101 -19.61 -19.33 -12.39
N ASN A 102 -19.91 -20.56 -12.85
CA ASN A 102 -20.97 -20.79 -13.83
C ASN A 102 -22.38 -20.53 -13.26
N ASP A 103 -22.59 -20.76 -11.96
CA ASP A 103 -23.84 -20.42 -11.28
C ASP A 103 -24.08 -18.91 -11.26
N PHE A 104 -23.04 -18.15 -10.91
CA PHE A 104 -23.08 -16.69 -10.98
C PHE A 104 -21.68 -16.08 -11.14
N MET A 105 -21.41 -15.45 -12.29
CA MET A 105 -20.10 -14.85 -12.57
C MET A 105 -19.76 -13.70 -11.61
N GLY A 106 -20.76 -12.99 -11.08
CA GLY A 106 -20.56 -11.91 -10.13
C GLY A 106 -19.95 -12.36 -8.80
N ASN A 107 -19.89 -13.66 -8.53
CA ASN A 107 -19.13 -14.23 -7.40
C ASN A 107 -17.63 -13.83 -7.44
N CYS A 108 -17.10 -13.51 -8.61
CA CYS A 108 -15.73 -13.00 -8.77
C CYS A 108 -15.51 -11.59 -8.20
N TYR A 109 -16.56 -10.81 -7.92
CA TYR A 109 -16.43 -9.53 -7.21
C TYR A 109 -16.30 -9.71 -5.68
N SER A 110 -16.69 -10.86 -5.14
CA SER A 110 -16.51 -11.17 -3.72
C SER A 110 -15.04 -11.48 -3.43
N THR A 111 -14.47 -10.86 -2.40
CA THR A 111 -13.08 -11.14 -1.97
C THR A 111 -12.84 -12.62 -1.68
N LEU A 112 -13.82 -13.32 -1.11
CA LEU A 112 -13.72 -14.75 -0.83
C LEU A 112 -13.85 -15.60 -2.10
N GLY A 113 -14.79 -15.24 -2.98
CA GLY A 113 -14.99 -15.93 -4.26
C GLY A 113 -13.77 -15.80 -5.16
N TYR A 114 -13.26 -14.58 -5.32
CA TYR A 114 -12.04 -14.31 -6.07
C TYR A 114 -10.85 -15.06 -5.48
N ARG A 115 -10.58 -14.92 -4.17
CA ARG A 115 -9.41 -15.58 -3.55
C ARG A 115 -9.46 -17.11 -3.65
N ALA A 116 -10.65 -17.71 -3.67
CA ALA A 116 -10.80 -19.14 -3.85
C ALA A 116 -10.68 -19.58 -5.32
N CYS A 117 -11.10 -18.73 -6.26
CA CYS A 117 -11.33 -19.08 -7.66
C CYS A 117 -10.73 -18.07 -8.65
N CYS A 118 -9.56 -17.53 -8.33
CA CYS A 118 -9.01 -16.39 -9.04
C CYS A 118 -8.60 -16.74 -10.48
N ASP A 119 -8.08 -17.95 -10.74
CA ASP A 119 -7.70 -18.37 -12.10
C ASP A 119 -8.95 -18.53 -12.97
N THR A 120 -10.00 -19.17 -12.43
CA THR A 120 -11.29 -19.27 -13.12
C THR A 120 -11.88 -17.89 -13.36
N CYS A 121 -11.85 -16.98 -12.38
CA CYS A 121 -12.33 -15.60 -12.53
C CYS A 121 -11.55 -14.84 -13.61
N ASN A 122 -10.22 -14.94 -13.62
CA ASN A 122 -9.37 -14.28 -14.61
C ASN A 122 -9.66 -14.79 -16.03
N ASN A 123 -9.96 -16.07 -16.18
CA ASN A 123 -10.31 -16.68 -17.48
C ASN A 123 -11.65 -16.19 -18.05
N VAL A 124 -12.60 -15.80 -17.19
CA VAL A 124 -13.91 -15.28 -17.62
C VAL A 124 -13.97 -13.75 -17.61
N SER A 125 -12.87 -13.10 -17.22
CA SER A 125 -12.79 -11.64 -17.15
C SER A 125 -12.92 -10.98 -18.51
N ARG A 126 -13.46 -9.76 -18.52
CA ARG A 126 -13.69 -8.93 -19.69
C ARG A 126 -12.95 -7.60 -19.53
N PRO A 127 -12.52 -6.97 -20.63
CA PRO A 127 -11.81 -5.71 -20.62
C PRO A 127 -12.74 -4.50 -20.41
N VAL A 128 -13.64 -4.55 -19.40
CA VAL A 128 -14.59 -3.48 -19.08
C VAL A 128 -14.43 -3.08 -17.61
N LYS A 129 -14.02 -1.84 -17.36
CA LYS A 129 -13.61 -1.41 -16.01
C LYS A 129 -14.85 -1.28 -15.13
N GLY A 130 -14.82 -1.92 -13.97
CA GLY A 130 -15.95 -2.04 -13.05
C GLY A 130 -16.98 -3.08 -13.47
N CYS A 131 -16.81 -3.71 -14.62
CA CYS A 131 -17.66 -4.77 -15.16
C CYS A 131 -16.85 -5.99 -15.61
N GLU A 132 -15.74 -6.26 -14.93
CA GLU A 132 -14.75 -7.26 -15.31
C GLU A 132 -15.37 -8.66 -15.43
N TYR A 133 -16.38 -8.96 -14.61
CA TYR A 133 -17.02 -10.29 -14.59
C TYR A 133 -18.49 -10.26 -15.01
N GLY A 134 -18.93 -9.18 -15.65
CA GLY A 134 -20.35 -8.94 -15.95
C GLY A 134 -21.11 -8.40 -14.74
N ASP A 135 -22.38 -8.80 -14.61
CA ASP A 135 -23.29 -8.32 -13.57
C ASP A 135 -22.82 -8.71 -12.15
N ARG A 136 -22.96 -7.79 -11.19
CA ARG A 136 -22.60 -7.92 -9.77
C ARG A 136 -23.72 -8.49 -8.93
N ILE A 137 -24.96 -8.40 -9.40
CA ILE A 137 -26.14 -8.99 -8.77
C ILE A 137 -26.84 -9.97 -9.71
N ILE A 138 -27.62 -10.88 -9.14
CA ILE A 138 -28.41 -11.86 -9.88
C ILE A 138 -29.69 -11.18 -10.43
N ASP A 139 -30.25 -11.69 -11.51
CA ASP A 139 -31.53 -11.26 -12.11
C ASP A 139 -31.56 -9.82 -12.64
N CYS A 140 -30.45 -9.35 -13.20
CA CYS A 140 -30.42 -8.08 -13.92
C CYS A 140 -31.33 -8.07 -15.15
N THR A 141 -32.38 -7.26 -15.10
CA THR A 141 -33.26 -6.93 -16.22
C THR A 141 -32.95 -5.54 -16.80
N LYS A 142 -33.52 -5.21 -17.97
CA LYS A 142 -33.33 -3.90 -18.64
C LYS A 142 -33.78 -2.70 -17.79
N ASP A 143 -34.77 -2.89 -16.93
CA ASP A 143 -35.30 -1.81 -16.08
C ASP A 143 -34.29 -1.36 -15.01
N HIS A 144 -33.35 -2.25 -14.64
CA HIS A 144 -32.28 -1.93 -13.70
C HIS A 144 -31.23 -0.97 -14.28
N CYS A 145 -31.19 -0.76 -15.60
CA CYS A 145 -30.19 0.12 -16.22
C CYS A 145 -30.36 1.59 -15.84
N LEU A 146 -31.53 2.00 -15.34
CA LEU A 146 -31.76 3.39 -14.90
C LEU A 146 -31.23 3.66 -13.50
N ASN A 147 -31.28 2.68 -12.60
CA ASN A 147 -31.01 2.87 -11.17
C ASN A 147 -29.79 2.08 -10.65
N SER A 148 -29.43 0.99 -11.33
CA SER A 148 -28.41 0.02 -10.89
C SER A 148 -27.41 -0.31 -12.01
N GLN A 149 -27.09 0.66 -12.88
CA GLN A 149 -26.19 0.45 -14.02
C GLN A 149 -24.81 -0.13 -13.64
N VAL A 150 -24.32 0.15 -12.43
CA VAL A 150 -23.03 -0.35 -11.94
C VAL A 150 -23.12 -1.82 -11.57
N ASP A 151 -24.23 -2.24 -10.97
CA ASP A 151 -24.45 -3.62 -10.54
C ASP A 151 -24.95 -4.51 -11.68
N CYS A 152 -25.67 -3.95 -12.65
CA CYS A 152 -26.17 -4.65 -13.84
C CYS A 152 -25.39 -4.28 -15.10
N CYS A 153 -24.09 -4.07 -14.97
CA CYS A 153 -23.26 -3.52 -16.02
C CYS A 153 -23.13 -4.43 -17.26
N GLY A 154 -23.19 -5.76 -17.08
CA GLY A 154 -23.14 -6.74 -18.16
C GLY A 154 -24.40 -6.69 -19.00
N MET A 155 -25.57 -6.71 -18.35
CA MET A 155 -26.88 -6.59 -19.00
C MET A 155 -27.06 -5.23 -19.68
N CYS A 156 -26.61 -4.16 -19.03
CA CYS A 156 -26.75 -2.79 -19.55
C CYS A 156 -25.67 -2.40 -20.55
N SER A 157 -24.66 -3.26 -20.78
CA SER A 157 -23.44 -2.92 -21.54
C SER A 157 -22.77 -1.64 -21.01
N TYR A 158 -22.88 -1.39 -19.70
CA TYR A 158 -22.36 -0.21 -19.03
C TYR A 158 -20.88 -0.44 -18.67
N GLY A 159 -20.06 0.55 -18.97
CA GLY A 159 -18.64 0.55 -18.61
C GLY A 159 -17.77 1.13 -19.71
N THR A 160 -16.53 1.43 -19.36
CA THR A 160 -15.52 1.86 -20.32
C THR A 160 -14.68 0.65 -20.70
N PRO A 161 -14.59 0.31 -22.00
CA PRO A 161 -13.60 -0.64 -22.47
C PRO A 161 -12.23 -0.12 -22.03
N PHE A 162 -11.49 -0.92 -21.29
CA PHE A 162 -10.09 -0.63 -21.00
C PHE A 162 -9.26 -1.65 -21.74
N THR A 163 -8.18 -1.22 -22.37
CA THR A 163 -7.18 -2.17 -22.82
C THR A 163 -6.45 -2.64 -21.57
N PRO A 164 -6.60 -3.90 -21.12
CA PRO A 164 -5.81 -4.38 -20.00
C PRO A 164 -4.34 -4.14 -20.31
N THR A 165 -3.68 -3.34 -19.48
CA THR A 165 -2.21 -3.17 -19.56
C THR A 165 -1.49 -4.46 -19.17
N TYR A 166 -2.23 -5.47 -18.68
CA TYR A 166 -1.75 -6.84 -18.61
C TYR A 166 -1.26 -7.23 -20.00
N SER A 167 0.06 -7.40 -20.10
CA SER A 167 0.75 -7.96 -21.24
C SER A 167 0.15 -9.33 -21.53
N THR A 168 -0.96 -9.34 -22.25
CA THR A 168 -1.57 -10.52 -22.84
C THR A 168 -0.69 -10.87 -24.03
N ARG A 169 0.52 -11.34 -23.73
CA ARG A 169 1.22 -12.23 -24.66
C ARG A 169 0.51 -13.57 -24.51
N ARG A 170 -0.66 -13.65 -25.14
CA ARG A 170 -1.23 -14.92 -25.59
C ARG A 170 -0.06 -15.67 -26.20
N SER A 171 0.33 -16.78 -25.59
CA SER A 171 1.37 -17.67 -26.09
C SER A 171 0.88 -18.24 -27.41
N THR A 172 1.00 -17.47 -28.49
CA THR A 172 1.11 -18.02 -29.82
C THR A 172 2.41 -18.78 -29.78
N ARG A 173 2.33 -20.12 -29.81
CA ARG A 173 3.39 -20.98 -30.33
C ARG A 173 3.69 -20.51 -31.76
N LEU A 174 4.46 -19.43 -31.89
CA LEU A 174 4.99 -18.98 -33.15
C LEU A 174 6.19 -19.86 -33.42
N ALA A 175 6.11 -20.66 -34.48
CA ALA A 175 7.21 -21.46 -34.98
C ALA A 175 8.44 -20.57 -35.13
N THR A 176 9.50 -20.92 -34.40
CA THR A 176 10.77 -20.21 -34.39
C THR A 176 11.42 -20.33 -35.77
N THR A 177 11.36 -19.25 -36.55
CA THR A 177 12.33 -19.01 -37.61
C THR A 177 13.34 -18.02 -37.05
N VAL A 178 14.54 -18.53 -36.83
CA VAL A 178 15.70 -17.87 -36.22
C VAL A 178 16.20 -16.76 -37.15
N ASN A 179 16.33 -15.51 -36.66
CA ASN A 179 17.53 -14.66 -36.84
C ASN A 179 17.42 -13.27 -36.16
N PRO A 180 18.54 -12.53 -35.91
CA PRO A 180 19.10 -12.49 -34.56
C PRO A 180 19.28 -11.07 -33.98
N LEU A 181 19.61 -11.04 -32.67
CA LEU A 181 20.37 -10.00 -31.95
C LEU A 181 20.01 -8.52 -32.20
N VAL A 182 19.16 -7.96 -31.33
CA VAL A 182 19.23 -6.53 -31.00
C VAL A 182 19.99 -6.41 -29.68
N LEU A 183 21.27 -6.10 -29.80
CA LEU A 183 22.16 -5.78 -28.68
C LEU A 183 21.82 -4.37 -28.19
N PHE A 184 21.16 -4.25 -27.03
CA PHE A 184 20.98 -2.96 -26.37
C PHE A 184 22.33 -2.48 -25.86
N THR A 185 22.96 -1.59 -26.63
CA THR A 185 24.18 -0.92 -26.21
C THR A 185 23.83 0.20 -25.23
N SER A 186 24.45 0.11 -24.05
CA SER A 186 24.84 1.17 -23.12
C SER A 186 24.08 2.51 -23.19
N ILE A 187 23.24 2.70 -22.17
CA ILE A 187 22.56 3.93 -21.75
C ILE A 187 23.55 5.11 -21.72
N LYS A 188 23.37 6.08 -22.61
CA LYS A 188 23.96 7.42 -22.51
C LYS A 188 22.87 8.47 -22.62
N ASP A 189 22.76 9.26 -21.57
CA ASP A 189 22.27 10.64 -21.47
C ASP A 189 21.25 11.10 -22.53
N CYS A 190 20.00 11.30 -22.11
CA CYS A 190 19.02 12.08 -22.87
C CYS A 190 19.60 13.47 -23.15
N LYS A 191 20.05 13.73 -24.38
CA LYS A 191 20.36 15.09 -24.81
C LYS A 191 19.06 15.89 -24.95
N PRO A 192 19.04 17.18 -24.57
CA PRO A 192 17.92 18.06 -24.88
C PRO A 192 17.56 17.97 -26.37
N GLY A 193 16.30 17.65 -26.67
CA GLY A 193 15.83 17.37 -28.03
C GLY A 193 15.81 15.89 -28.46
N GLY A 194 16.12 14.94 -27.57
CA GLY A 194 15.98 13.51 -27.85
C GLY A 194 14.50 13.09 -27.99
N GLN A 195 14.19 12.25 -28.98
CA GLN A 195 12.82 11.82 -29.28
C GLN A 195 12.28 10.86 -28.20
N ASP A 196 11.02 11.05 -27.81
CA ASP A 196 10.34 10.16 -26.87
C ASP A 196 10.11 8.79 -27.52
N LEU A 197 10.57 7.73 -26.86
CA LEU A 197 10.41 6.36 -27.35
C LEU A 197 8.97 5.86 -27.20
N ARG A 198 8.22 6.39 -26.21
CA ARG A 198 6.80 6.11 -25.96
C ARG A 198 6.05 7.36 -25.53
N PRO A 199 5.74 8.29 -26.46
CA PRO A 199 5.05 9.55 -26.15
C PRO A 199 3.73 9.35 -25.37
N GLU A 200 3.04 8.24 -25.58
CA GLU A 200 1.77 7.90 -24.92
C GLU A 200 1.88 7.70 -23.40
N LEU A 201 3.07 7.36 -22.89
CA LEU A 201 3.32 7.21 -21.45
C LEU A 201 3.80 8.52 -20.81
N CYS A 202 4.24 9.50 -21.60
CA CYS A 202 4.85 10.74 -21.15
C CYS A 202 3.80 11.81 -20.78
N THR A 203 2.85 11.48 -19.91
CA THR A 203 1.76 12.39 -19.49
C THR A 203 1.87 12.82 -18.02
N ASN A 204 2.68 12.13 -17.21
CA ASN A 204 2.83 12.38 -15.79
C ASN A 204 4.29 12.64 -15.42
N PHE A 205 4.55 13.64 -14.58
CA PHE A 205 5.90 14.00 -14.10
C PHE A 205 6.64 12.85 -13.40
N SER A 206 5.90 11.93 -12.75
CA SER A 206 6.50 10.76 -12.11
C SER A 206 7.31 9.89 -13.07
N VAL A 207 6.99 9.90 -14.37
CA VAL A 207 7.73 9.16 -15.40
C VAL A 207 9.16 9.69 -15.54
N CYS A 208 9.39 10.98 -15.30
CA CYS A 208 10.72 11.58 -15.33
C CYS A 208 11.60 11.15 -14.16
N LEU A 209 11.00 10.77 -13.03
CA LEU A 209 11.72 10.27 -11.86
C LEU A 209 12.06 8.77 -12.00
N ILE A 210 11.19 8.00 -12.66
CA ILE A 210 11.29 6.53 -12.67
C ILE A 210 11.96 6.02 -13.96
N GLN A 211 11.65 6.62 -15.13
CA GLN A 211 12.09 6.17 -16.45
C GLN A 211 12.39 7.34 -17.41
N PRO A 212 13.32 8.25 -17.06
CA PRO A 212 13.58 9.46 -17.84
C PRO A 212 14.00 9.18 -19.30
N THR A 213 14.60 8.02 -19.57
CA THR A 213 15.05 7.62 -20.90
C THR A 213 13.93 7.29 -21.88
N GLN A 214 12.71 7.01 -21.40
CA GLN A 214 11.57 6.73 -22.28
C GLN A 214 10.87 8.00 -22.75
N CYS A 215 11.06 9.10 -22.03
CA CYS A 215 10.37 10.38 -22.18
C CYS A 215 11.36 11.55 -22.20
N CYS A 216 12.47 11.41 -22.93
CA CYS A 216 13.56 12.39 -22.94
C CYS A 216 13.08 13.82 -23.29
N HIS A 217 12.24 13.98 -24.32
CA HIS A 217 11.75 15.29 -24.76
C HIS A 217 10.84 15.89 -23.70
N TYR A 218 9.82 15.13 -23.27
CA TYR A 218 8.88 15.55 -22.22
C TYR A 218 9.61 15.97 -20.94
N CYS A 219 10.51 15.13 -20.42
CA CYS A 219 11.22 15.40 -19.18
C CYS A 219 12.20 16.57 -19.32
N SER A 220 12.87 16.72 -20.46
CA SER A 220 13.78 17.85 -20.69
C SER A 220 13.07 19.20 -20.58
N SER A 221 11.82 19.30 -21.07
CA SER A 221 11.04 20.55 -21.05
C SER A 221 10.71 21.04 -19.62
N TYR A 222 10.49 20.11 -18.70
CA TYR A 222 10.24 20.42 -17.29
C TYR A 222 11.50 20.93 -16.58
N TYR A 223 12.64 20.25 -16.77
CA TYR A 223 13.89 20.67 -16.14
C TYR A 223 14.41 22.02 -16.66
N THR A 224 14.14 22.37 -17.93
CA THR A 224 14.50 23.69 -18.46
C THR A 224 13.58 24.82 -18.02
N SER A 225 12.30 24.53 -17.70
CA SER A 225 11.33 25.59 -17.37
C SER A 225 11.48 26.16 -15.95
N GLU A 226 12.16 25.46 -15.04
CA GLU A 226 12.28 25.88 -13.64
C GLU A 226 13.61 26.59 -13.29
N THR A 227 14.53 26.78 -14.24
CA THR A 227 15.87 27.35 -13.96
C THR A 227 16.11 28.73 -14.58
N THR A 228 15.07 29.58 -14.64
CA THR A 228 15.25 31.02 -14.94
C THR A 228 14.38 31.87 -14.02
N SER A 229 14.78 32.01 -12.75
CA SER A 229 14.66 33.27 -11.99
C SER A 229 15.37 33.19 -10.63
N THR A 230 16.20 34.21 -10.41
CA THR A 230 16.74 34.71 -9.12
C THR A 230 17.80 33.89 -8.37
N THR A 231 19.04 34.28 -8.62
CA THR A 231 20.10 34.41 -7.62
C THR A 231 19.60 35.28 -6.46
N THR A 232 18.94 34.69 -5.47
CA THR A 232 18.59 35.34 -4.21
C THR A 232 18.97 34.43 -3.06
N THR A 233 19.76 34.99 -2.15
CA THR A 233 20.21 34.49 -0.87
C THR A 233 19.16 33.60 -0.19
N ARG A 234 19.55 32.35 0.05
CA ARG A 234 18.86 31.32 0.85
C ARG A 234 18.19 31.92 2.10
N PRO A 235 16.85 32.00 2.18
CA PRO A 235 16.16 32.17 3.44
C PRO A 235 16.18 30.81 4.16
N LEU A 236 16.74 30.81 5.37
CA LEU A 236 16.60 29.73 6.32
C LEU A 236 15.10 29.52 6.60
N ILE A 237 14.55 28.37 6.16
CA ILE A 237 13.30 27.86 6.71
C ILE A 237 13.61 27.52 8.18
N PRO A 238 12.89 28.09 9.17
CA PRO A 238 13.03 27.66 10.55
C PRO A 238 12.60 26.21 10.64
N SER A 239 13.52 25.36 11.09
CA SER A 239 13.21 24.01 11.54
C SER A 239 12.27 24.12 12.74
N THR A 240 10.96 24.05 12.51
CA THR A 240 9.99 23.85 13.57
C THR A 240 9.78 22.35 13.74
N SER A 241 10.07 21.86 14.95
CA SER A 241 9.84 20.49 15.40
C SER A 241 8.50 19.90 14.92
N PRO A 242 8.42 18.58 14.74
CA PRO A 242 7.17 17.91 14.37
C PRO A 242 6.06 18.29 15.34
N LYS A 243 4.99 18.93 14.82
CA LYS A 243 3.79 19.23 15.60
C LYS A 243 3.13 17.90 15.98
N THR A 244 3.27 17.50 17.23
CA THR A 244 2.68 16.26 17.77
C THR A 244 1.22 16.41 18.20
N LYS A 245 0.66 17.62 18.16
CA LYS A 245 -0.73 17.89 18.59
C LYS A 245 -1.40 18.90 17.66
N CYS A 246 -2.68 18.65 17.36
CA CYS A 246 -3.54 19.59 16.68
C CYS A 246 -3.77 20.83 17.56
N VAL A 247 -3.62 22.02 16.99
CA VAL A 247 -3.99 23.26 17.68
C VAL A 247 -5.48 23.50 17.43
N LEU A 248 -6.22 23.82 18.50
CA LEU A 248 -7.65 24.08 18.43
C LEU A 248 -7.93 25.22 17.43
N GLY A 249 -8.63 24.91 16.34
CA GLY A 249 -8.97 25.86 15.27
C GLY A 249 -8.24 25.64 13.93
N GLU A 250 -7.28 24.72 13.84
CA GLU A 250 -6.67 24.36 12.54
C GLU A 250 -7.69 23.59 11.65
N PRO A 251 -7.79 23.94 10.35
CA PRO A 251 -8.68 23.25 9.41
C PRO A 251 -8.20 21.84 9.06
N ASP A 252 -9.12 20.95 8.72
CA ASP A 252 -8.78 19.58 8.30
C ASP A 252 -8.09 19.59 6.93
N LEU A 253 -6.96 18.88 6.81
CA LEU A 253 -6.21 18.74 5.57
C LEU A 253 -6.94 17.88 4.53
N SER A 254 -7.80 16.95 4.97
CA SER A 254 -8.63 16.12 4.08
C SER A 254 -9.98 15.77 4.70
N PRO A 255 -10.94 16.71 4.70
CA PRO A 255 -12.24 16.52 5.35
C PRO A 255 -13.01 15.27 4.88
N GLN A 256 -12.83 14.87 3.62
CA GLN A 256 -13.53 13.73 3.03
C GLN A 256 -13.09 12.38 3.60
N LEU A 257 -11.85 12.31 4.12
CA LEU A 257 -11.34 11.10 4.76
C LEU A 257 -11.81 11.02 6.22
N CYS A 258 -12.15 12.14 6.86
CA CYS A 258 -12.50 12.24 8.29
C CYS A 258 -13.92 11.74 8.62
N THR A 259 -14.29 10.55 8.15
CA THR A 259 -15.63 9.96 8.35
C THR A 259 -15.67 8.93 9.49
N SER A 260 -14.52 8.35 9.84
CA SER A 260 -14.40 7.29 10.86
C SER A 260 -13.63 7.73 12.11
N ARG A 261 -14.02 7.19 13.27
CA ARG A 261 -13.35 7.42 14.56
C ARG A 261 -11.93 6.86 14.60
N SER A 262 -11.65 5.80 13.85
CA SER A 262 -10.32 5.16 13.82
C SER A 262 -9.22 6.11 13.31
N ILE A 263 -9.59 7.09 12.49
CA ILE A 263 -8.66 8.04 11.88
C ILE A 263 -8.07 8.99 12.93
N CYS A 264 -8.82 9.29 13.99
CA CYS A 264 -8.30 10.08 15.11
C CYS A 264 -7.24 9.34 15.93
N GLN A 265 -7.21 8.00 15.87
CA GLN A 265 -6.22 7.20 16.57
C GLN A 265 -4.96 7.00 15.74
N THR A 266 -5.10 6.86 14.42
CA THR A 266 -3.97 6.54 13.53
C THR A 266 -3.35 7.78 12.90
N GLN A 267 -4.13 8.81 12.58
CA GLN A 267 -3.70 10.00 11.84
C GLN A 267 -4.41 11.28 12.32
N PRO A 268 -4.27 11.65 13.61
CA PRO A 268 -5.00 12.78 14.20
C PRO A 268 -4.75 14.13 13.49
N LEU A 269 -3.55 14.31 12.92
CA LEU A 269 -3.14 15.55 12.24
C LEU A 269 -3.88 15.80 10.92
N MET A 270 -4.46 14.76 10.30
CA MET A 270 -5.19 14.90 9.03
C MET A 270 -6.63 15.41 9.24
N CYS A 271 -7.15 15.29 10.47
CA CYS A 271 -8.55 15.47 10.84
C CYS A 271 -8.72 16.23 12.16
N CYS A 272 -7.91 17.25 12.39
CA CYS A 272 -7.83 17.98 13.65
C CYS A 272 -9.17 18.51 14.17
N LYS A 273 -10.01 19.10 13.31
CA LYS A 273 -11.31 19.65 13.68
C LYS A 273 -12.32 18.54 13.99
N TYR A 274 -12.34 17.49 13.19
CA TYR A 274 -13.19 16.31 13.41
C TYR A 274 -12.88 15.61 14.74
N CYS A 275 -11.60 15.38 15.02
CA CYS A 275 -11.16 14.70 16.24
C CYS A 275 -11.38 15.54 17.49
N SER A 276 -11.09 16.86 17.42
CA SER A 276 -11.30 17.77 18.55
C SER A 276 -12.78 17.97 18.90
N SER A 277 -13.68 17.97 17.91
CA SER A 277 -15.13 18.07 18.17
C SER A 277 -15.72 16.84 18.84
N ARG A 278 -15.10 15.67 18.68
CA ARG A 278 -15.64 14.39 19.16
C ARG A 278 -15.18 14.03 20.56
N ASP A 279 -13.98 14.47 20.95
CA ASP A 279 -13.49 14.32 22.32
C ASP A 279 -14.31 15.14 23.34
N ASN A 280 -14.98 16.21 22.89
CA ASN A 280 -15.85 17.02 23.74
C ASN A 280 -17.30 16.52 23.84
N SER A 281 -17.74 15.60 22.97
CA SER A 281 -19.11 15.07 22.95
C SER A 281 -19.24 13.65 23.50
N ALA A 282 -18.12 12.96 23.74
CA ALA A 282 -18.11 11.75 24.55
C ALA A 282 -18.04 12.12 26.03
N SER A 283 -19.15 12.59 26.59
CA SER A 283 -19.41 12.43 28.02
C SER A 283 -19.30 10.94 28.31
N HIS A 284 -18.14 10.54 28.82
CA HIS A 284 -17.83 9.21 29.29
C HIS A 284 -18.81 8.92 30.42
N LEU A 285 -20.00 8.39 30.10
CA LEU A 285 -20.73 7.53 31.02
C LEU A 285 -19.83 6.32 31.22
N SER A 286 -18.83 6.52 32.08
CA SER A 286 -17.85 5.52 32.47
C SER A 286 -18.65 4.27 32.81
N LEU A 287 -18.20 3.11 32.35
CA LEU A 287 -18.79 1.83 32.71
C LEU A 287 -18.98 1.73 34.24
N TYR A 288 -18.15 2.43 35.00
CA TYR A 288 -18.27 2.63 36.45
C TYR A 288 -19.60 3.30 36.89
N THR A 289 -20.06 4.33 36.17
CA THR A 289 -21.34 5.01 36.42
C THR A 289 -22.52 4.10 36.13
N ILE A 290 -22.46 3.31 35.05
CA ILE A 290 -23.48 2.30 34.72
C ILE A 290 -23.51 1.23 35.81
N TRP A 291 -22.33 0.80 36.27
CA TRP A 291 -22.20 -0.20 37.35
C TRP A 291 -22.80 0.30 38.67
N ILE A 292 -22.49 1.54 39.08
CA ILE A 292 -23.08 2.17 40.26
C ILE A 292 -24.61 2.24 40.14
N TYR A 293 -25.12 2.64 38.98
CA TYR A 293 -26.57 2.76 38.77
C TYR A 293 -27.28 1.41 38.89
N CYS A 294 -26.71 0.36 38.28
CA CYS A 294 -27.22 -1.00 38.39
C CYS A 294 -27.16 -1.50 39.85
N PHE A 295 -26.09 -1.20 40.58
CA PHE A 295 -25.95 -1.61 41.98
C PHE A 295 -26.96 -0.90 42.89
N CYS A 296 -27.18 0.39 42.67
CA CYS A 296 -28.19 1.16 43.41
C CYS A 296 -29.61 0.63 43.17
N ILE A 297 -29.96 0.29 41.93
CA ILE A 297 -31.29 -0.27 41.61
C ILE A 297 -31.47 -1.64 42.28
N ALA A 298 -30.46 -2.51 42.20
CA ALA A 298 -30.51 -3.83 42.83
C ALA A 298 -30.65 -3.73 44.36
N PHE A 299 -29.92 -2.80 44.99
CA PHE A 299 -30.00 -2.56 46.43
C PHE A 299 -31.37 -2.04 46.87
N ILE A 300 -31.97 -1.12 46.11
CA ILE A 300 -33.32 -0.59 46.39
C ILE A 300 -34.37 -1.71 46.29
N LEU A 301 -34.25 -2.59 45.28
CA LEU A 301 -35.16 -3.73 45.13
C LEU A 301 -35.01 -4.74 46.27
N TYR A 302 -33.78 -5.01 46.70
CA TYR A 302 -33.49 -5.90 47.82
C TYR A 302 -34.08 -5.42 49.15
N ILE A 303 -34.01 -4.11 49.43
CA ILE A 303 -34.64 -3.55 50.65
C ILE A 303 -36.17 -3.71 50.57
N LYS A 304 -36.79 -3.45 49.42
CA LYS A 304 -38.25 -3.59 49.27
C LYS A 304 -38.75 -5.02 49.50
N THR A 305 -37.99 -6.04 49.14
CA THR A 305 -38.41 -7.45 49.30
C THR A 305 -38.26 -8.00 50.71
N ASN A 306 -37.49 -7.35 51.60
CA ASN A 306 -37.24 -7.85 52.95
C ASN A 306 -38.01 -7.08 54.04
N VAL A 307 -38.73 -6.01 53.69
CA VAL A 307 -39.48 -5.16 54.64
C VAL A 307 -41.00 -5.42 54.60
N TYR A 308 -41.47 -6.30 53.72
CA TYR A 308 -42.84 -6.81 53.66
C TYR A 308 -42.87 -8.32 53.94
#